data_AF-A0A8H4T8B3-F1
#
_entry.id   AF-A0A8H4T8B3-F1
#
_cell.length_a   1.000
_cell.length_b   1.000
_cell.length_c   1.000
_cell.angle_alpha   90.00
_cell.angle_beta   90.00
_cell.angle_gamma   90.00
#
_symmetry.space_group_name_H-M   'P 1'
#
loop_
_entity.id
_entity.type
_entity.pdbx_description
1 polymer ?
#
loop_
_entity_poly.entity_id
_entity_poly.type
_entity_poly.pdbx_seq_one_letter_code
_entity_poly.pdbx_strand_id
1 'polypeptide(L)'
;MTPNQISGVYGNNITLKIPLTDNIDLDYLQPELIVYTPPETNSEMGIRDISIEVPETCSGAPLSNKTCNSAAVYFPSWIVDSWASGLTLKGFNKFFQIDQDASRITIQNTTMNRDKDISGSALPFDINIQGSQVLVQDCEQVGLPSARCFSVATGSLTPGPNAVLRHKTKSNSQTIYPHQRWAQGLLVEDTSVATYFVNRNTKGSGHGWSINGGVGWNIDGYCEFESPPTGINWCIGCGGNGNDPKGNATFLESGMQVEPRSLFQKQLENRGVYRYDGEES
;
A
#
# COMPACT_ATOMS: atom_id res chain seq x y z
N MET A 1 15.10 -5.28 2.41
CA MET A 1 14.35 -4.25 3.13
C MET A 1 15.25 -3.04 3.34
N THR A 2 14.74 -1.82 3.21
CA THR A 2 15.53 -0.64 3.60
C THR A 2 15.88 -0.74 5.09
N PRO A 3 17.15 -0.59 5.48
CA PRO A 3 17.56 -0.70 6.87
C PRO A 3 16.85 0.33 7.73
N ASN A 4 16.44 -0.09 8.92
CA ASN A 4 16.00 0.84 9.95
C ASN A 4 17.20 1.60 10.53
N GLN A 5 16.98 2.79 11.06
CA GLN A 5 18.03 3.59 11.69
C GLN A 5 18.01 3.37 13.21
N ILE A 6 19.20 3.22 13.81
CA ILE A 6 19.36 3.21 15.26
C ILE A 6 19.26 4.65 15.75
N SER A 7 18.29 4.95 16.62
CA SER A 7 18.11 6.26 17.25
C SER A 7 18.75 6.35 18.62
N GLY A 8 19.10 5.23 19.24
CA GLY A 8 19.79 5.20 20.53
C GLY A 8 20.33 3.83 20.90
N VAL A 9 21.42 3.83 21.66
CA VAL A 9 22.03 2.62 22.25
C VAL A 9 22.28 2.89 23.73
N TYR A 10 21.75 2.02 24.59
CA TYR A 10 21.99 2.05 26.03
C TYR A 10 22.26 0.64 26.55
N GLY A 11 23.54 0.31 26.78
CA GLY A 11 23.95 -1.08 27.06
C GLY A 11 23.55 -2.00 25.91
N ASN A 12 22.74 -3.01 26.20
CA ASN A 12 22.21 -3.96 25.21
C ASN A 12 20.84 -3.55 24.64
N ASN A 13 20.31 -2.38 25.02
CA ASN A 13 19.05 -1.87 24.51
C ASN A 13 19.30 -1.00 23.29
N ILE A 14 18.65 -1.35 22.18
CA ILE A 14 18.73 -0.63 20.91
C ILE A 14 17.36 -0.04 20.62
N THR A 15 17.32 1.27 20.39
CA THR A 15 16.11 1.97 19.97
C THR A 15 16.17 2.16 18.47
N LEU A 16 15.12 1.72 17.78
CA LEU A 16 14.95 1.94 16.34
C LEU A 16 14.15 3.23 16.12
N LYS A 17 14.46 3.93 15.02
CA LYS A 17 13.77 5.16 14.62
C LYS A 17 12.35 4.88 14.13
N ILE A 18 12.15 3.77 13.42
CA ILE A 18 10.87 3.36 12.86
C ILE A 18 10.38 2.13 13.66
N PRO A 19 9.12 2.09 14.12
CA PRO A 19 8.58 0.91 14.79
C PRO A 19 8.54 -0.29 13.84
N LEU A 20 8.76 -1.48 14.40
CA LEU A 20 8.59 -2.73 13.66
C LEU A 20 7.09 -2.99 13.43
N THR A 21 6.76 -3.51 12.24
CA THR A 21 5.38 -3.78 11.83
C THR A 21 5.02 -5.27 11.85
N ASP A 22 5.91 -6.09 12.40
CA ASP A 22 5.70 -7.51 12.65
C ASP A 22 6.15 -7.84 14.08
N ASN A 23 5.58 -8.88 14.66
CA ASN A 23 5.92 -9.33 16.01
C ASN A 23 7.19 -10.19 15.99
N ILE A 24 8.08 -9.93 16.96
CA ILE A 24 9.22 -10.80 17.24
C ILE A 24 8.86 -11.67 18.43
N ASP A 25 8.53 -12.93 18.15
CA ASP A 25 8.22 -13.95 19.16
C ASP A 25 9.32 -15.02 19.16
N LEU A 26 10.02 -15.16 20.29
CA LEU A 26 11.17 -16.07 20.42
C LEU A 26 10.76 -17.56 20.47
N ASP A 27 9.48 -17.87 20.66
CA ASP A 27 8.99 -19.25 20.56
C ASP A 27 8.93 -19.73 19.10
N TYR A 28 8.83 -18.81 18.14
CA TYR A 28 8.68 -19.09 16.71
C TYR A 28 9.83 -18.58 15.85
N LEU A 29 10.60 -17.59 16.32
CA LEU A 29 11.61 -16.88 15.54
C LEU A 29 12.99 -16.89 16.23
N GLN A 30 14.04 -16.83 15.42
CA GLN A 30 15.41 -16.55 15.83
C GLN A 30 15.83 -15.21 15.22
N PRO A 31 15.49 -14.07 15.85
CA PRO A 31 15.77 -12.76 15.30
C PRO A 31 17.26 -12.44 15.36
N GLU A 32 17.77 -11.85 14.28
CA GLU A 32 19.13 -11.32 14.22
C GLU A 32 19.10 -9.82 13.96
N LEU A 33 20.00 -9.09 14.63
CA LEU A 33 20.26 -7.69 14.32
C LEU A 33 21.59 -7.60 13.57
N ILE A 34 21.52 -7.17 12.31
CA ILE A 34 22.68 -7.03 11.45
C ILE A 34 22.93 -5.55 11.19
N VAL A 35 24.13 -5.09 11.52
CA VAL A 35 24.58 -3.74 11.12
C VAL A 35 24.84 -3.77 9.63
N TYR A 36 24.21 -2.85 8.90
CA TYR A 36 24.28 -2.80 7.46
C TYR A 36 24.54 -1.38 6.97
N THR A 37 25.46 -1.24 6.02
CA THR A 37 25.74 0.01 5.32
C THR A 37 25.02 -0.03 3.98
N PRO A 38 24.00 0.83 3.74
CA PRO A 38 23.34 0.90 2.46
C PRO A 38 24.28 1.39 1.35
N PRO A 39 24.04 0.99 0.09
CA PRO A 39 24.72 1.60 -1.04
C PRO A 39 24.36 3.09 -1.13
N GLU A 40 25.05 3.81 -2.02
CA GLU A 40 24.69 5.18 -2.35
C GLU A 40 23.23 5.26 -2.79
N THR A 41 22.48 6.18 -2.18
CA THR A 41 21.05 6.35 -2.41
C THR A 41 20.80 7.58 -3.28
N ASN A 42 19.89 7.45 -4.24
CA ASN A 42 19.30 8.63 -4.88
C ASN A 42 18.17 9.15 -3.99
N SER A 43 18.14 10.45 -3.74
CA SER A 43 17.17 11.05 -2.83
C SER A 43 16.64 12.38 -3.36
N GLU A 44 15.48 12.81 -2.85
CA GLU A 44 14.85 14.08 -3.23
C GLU A 44 14.51 14.16 -4.72
N MET A 45 14.16 13.01 -5.33
CA MET A 45 13.77 12.91 -6.73
C MET A 45 12.25 13.01 -6.85
N GLY A 46 11.77 13.93 -7.68
CA GLY A 46 10.35 14.20 -7.81
C GLY A 46 9.88 14.46 -9.23
N ILE A 47 8.69 13.96 -9.56
CA ILE A 47 7.94 14.39 -10.74
C ILE A 47 6.60 14.99 -10.31
N ARG A 48 6.21 16.11 -10.92
CA ARG A 48 4.97 16.80 -10.56
C ARG A 48 4.26 17.45 -11.74
N ASP A 49 2.93 17.47 -11.67
CA ASP A 49 2.03 18.26 -12.53
C ASP A 49 2.19 18.00 -14.03
N ILE A 50 2.31 16.73 -14.44
CA ILE A 50 2.47 16.31 -15.84
C ILE A 50 1.48 15.20 -16.23
N SER A 51 1.23 15.10 -17.53
CA SER A 51 0.49 14.00 -18.14
C SER A 51 1.43 13.06 -18.88
N ILE A 52 1.29 11.75 -18.68
CA ILE A 52 2.04 10.71 -19.39
C ILE A 52 1.05 9.75 -20.03
N GLU A 53 1.13 9.57 -21.34
CA GLU A 53 0.21 8.72 -22.11
C GLU A 53 0.98 7.75 -23.01
N VAL A 54 0.48 6.53 -23.12
CA VAL A 54 0.84 5.60 -24.20
C VAL A 54 -0.22 5.74 -25.32
N PRO A 55 0.08 6.37 -26.46
CA PRO A 55 -0.92 6.66 -27.50
C PRO A 55 -1.59 5.39 -28.05
N GLU A 56 -0.81 4.33 -28.26
CA GLU A 56 -1.32 2.99 -28.52
C GLU A 56 -1.43 2.23 -27.20
N THR A 57 -2.54 2.45 -26.48
CA THR A 57 -2.73 1.97 -25.10
C THR A 57 -2.21 0.55 -24.88
N CYS A 58 -1.36 0.42 -23.86
CA CYS A 58 -0.90 -0.84 -23.32
C CYS A 58 -1.87 -1.42 -22.28
N SER A 59 -2.87 -0.66 -21.82
CA SER A 59 -3.94 -1.23 -21.02
C SER A 59 -4.61 -2.36 -21.83
N GLY A 60 -4.82 -3.49 -21.18
CA GLY A 60 -5.46 -4.64 -21.79
C GLY A 60 -4.52 -5.61 -22.51
N ALA A 61 -3.27 -5.22 -22.78
CA ALA A 61 -2.26 -6.14 -23.28
C ALA A 61 -2.03 -7.27 -22.26
N PRO A 62 -1.80 -8.54 -22.67
CA PRO A 62 -1.52 -9.61 -21.72
C PRO A 62 -0.25 -9.33 -20.92
N LEU A 63 -0.18 -9.80 -19.68
CA LEU A 63 1.00 -9.59 -18.81
C LEU A 63 2.30 -10.24 -19.35
N SER A 64 2.18 -11.18 -20.29
CA SER A 64 3.32 -11.77 -21.00
C SER A 64 3.91 -10.85 -22.09
N ASN A 65 3.25 -9.74 -22.44
CA ASN A 65 3.75 -8.78 -23.42
C ASN A 65 4.96 -8.03 -22.84
N LYS A 66 6.13 -8.15 -23.49
CA LYS A 66 7.37 -7.55 -22.97
C LYS A 66 7.42 -6.02 -23.06
N THR A 67 6.64 -5.43 -23.96
CA THR A 67 6.62 -3.98 -24.20
C THR A 67 5.66 -3.26 -23.26
N CYS A 68 4.48 -3.84 -23.03
CA CYS A 68 3.38 -3.17 -22.36
C CYS A 68 3.35 -3.29 -20.82
N ASN A 69 4.34 -3.93 -20.20
CA ASN A 69 4.31 -4.25 -18.77
C ASN A 69 5.39 -3.54 -17.93
N SER A 70 5.95 -2.46 -18.48
CA SER A 70 6.74 -1.46 -17.74
C SER A 70 5.81 -0.47 -17.02
N ALA A 71 6.25 0.06 -15.88
CA ALA A 71 5.51 1.09 -15.15
C ALA A 71 5.67 2.47 -15.80
N ALA A 72 4.64 3.32 -15.71
CA ALA A 72 4.73 4.72 -16.13
C ALA A 72 5.76 5.49 -15.27
N VAL A 73 5.76 5.24 -13.97
CA VAL A 73 6.70 5.81 -13.00
C VAL A 73 7.32 4.66 -12.20
N TYR A 74 8.64 4.65 -12.15
CA TYR A 74 9.41 3.59 -11.50
C TYR A 74 10.34 4.16 -10.44
N PHE A 75 10.17 3.68 -9.20
CA PHE A 75 11.05 3.96 -8.06
C PHE A 75 11.94 2.73 -7.84
N PRO A 76 13.19 2.74 -8.33
CA PRO A 76 14.11 1.60 -8.19
C PRO A 76 14.56 1.41 -6.74
N SER A 77 15.15 0.26 -6.44
CA SER A 77 15.79 0.00 -5.15
C SER A 77 16.75 1.13 -4.75
N TRP A 78 16.78 1.43 -3.45
CA TRP A 78 17.64 2.47 -2.85
C TRP A 78 17.33 3.92 -3.24
N ILE A 79 16.22 4.16 -3.95
CA ILE A 79 15.66 5.51 -4.01
C ILE A 79 14.95 5.83 -2.69
N VAL A 80 15.21 7.02 -2.15
CA VAL A 80 14.64 7.45 -0.88
C VAL A 80 14.11 8.88 -0.94
N ASP A 81 13.24 9.28 -0.01
CA ASP A 81 12.79 10.68 0.13
C ASP A 81 12.31 11.29 -1.21
N SER A 82 11.49 10.56 -1.95
CA SER A 82 11.17 10.85 -3.36
C SER A 82 9.66 10.81 -3.59
N TRP A 83 9.16 11.47 -4.65
CA TRP A 83 7.72 11.64 -4.82
C TRP A 83 7.22 11.70 -6.27
N ALA A 84 5.94 11.39 -6.43
CA ALA A 84 5.16 11.63 -7.64
C ALA A 84 3.85 12.32 -7.24
N SER A 85 3.57 13.51 -7.78
CA SER A 85 2.42 14.31 -7.36
C SER A 85 1.69 14.96 -8.53
N GLY A 86 0.36 14.98 -8.54
CA GLY A 86 -0.38 15.76 -9.54
C GLY A 86 -0.29 15.16 -10.96
N LEU A 87 -0.15 13.84 -11.08
CA LEU A 87 0.04 13.19 -12.39
C LEU A 87 -1.29 12.79 -13.02
N THR A 88 -1.36 12.86 -14.35
CA THR A 88 -2.40 12.19 -15.15
C THR A 88 -1.75 11.13 -16.01
N LEU A 89 -2.05 9.86 -15.76
CA LEU A 89 -1.41 8.74 -16.44
C LEU A 89 -2.44 7.97 -17.26
N LYS A 90 -2.15 7.61 -18.50
CA LYS A 90 -3.12 6.90 -19.37
C LYS A 90 -2.49 5.79 -20.20
N GLY A 91 -3.22 4.68 -20.28
CA GLY A 91 -2.93 3.61 -21.23
C GLY A 91 -1.81 2.67 -20.80
N PHE A 92 -1.57 2.55 -19.49
CA PHE A 92 -0.57 1.63 -18.94
C PHE A 92 -1.23 0.36 -18.38
N ASN A 93 -0.48 -0.74 -18.34
CA ASN A 93 -0.83 -1.87 -17.49
C ASN A 93 -0.28 -1.71 -16.07
N LYS A 94 0.76 -0.91 -15.85
CA LYS A 94 1.29 -0.58 -14.52
C LYS A 94 1.55 0.91 -14.46
N PHE A 95 1.01 1.61 -13.47
CA PHE A 95 1.22 3.04 -13.34
C PHE A 95 2.43 3.33 -12.47
N PHE A 96 2.53 2.65 -11.33
CA PHE A 96 3.63 2.80 -10.38
C PHE A 96 4.23 1.46 -9.98
N GLN A 97 5.56 1.40 -10.02
CA GLN A 97 6.34 0.31 -9.44
C GLN A 97 7.31 0.91 -8.41
N ILE A 98 7.22 0.42 -7.18
CA ILE A 98 8.13 0.77 -6.10
C ILE A 98 8.85 -0.49 -5.69
N ASP A 99 10.14 -0.57 -5.99
CA ASP A 99 10.92 -1.77 -5.76
C ASP A 99 11.32 -1.95 -4.29
N GLN A 100 11.75 -3.16 -3.97
CA GLN A 100 12.34 -3.49 -2.69
C GLN A 100 13.49 -2.52 -2.39
N ASP A 101 13.66 -2.17 -1.12
CA ASP A 101 14.69 -1.25 -0.60
C ASP A 101 14.49 0.24 -0.95
N ALA A 102 13.50 0.59 -1.79
CA ALA A 102 13.00 1.95 -1.87
C ALA A 102 12.25 2.33 -0.58
N SER A 103 12.37 3.59 -0.13
CA SER A 103 11.63 4.03 1.05
C SER A 103 11.33 5.52 1.13
N ARG A 104 10.37 5.92 1.98
CA ARG A 104 9.98 7.33 2.16
C ARG A 104 9.54 7.92 0.82
N ILE A 105 8.62 7.20 0.18
CA ILE A 105 8.08 7.53 -1.14
C ILE A 105 6.65 8.04 -0.98
N THR A 106 6.35 9.19 -1.58
CA THR A 106 4.98 9.72 -1.62
C THR A 106 4.44 9.71 -3.05
N ILE A 107 3.32 9.04 -3.26
CA ILE A 107 2.53 9.11 -4.50
C ILE A 107 1.22 9.77 -4.13
N GLN A 108 0.95 10.94 -4.72
CA GLN A 108 -0.22 11.71 -4.34
C GLN A 108 -0.92 12.41 -5.51
N ASN A 109 -2.20 12.74 -5.32
CA ASN A 109 -2.98 13.56 -6.25
C ASN A 109 -2.85 13.08 -7.71
N THR A 110 -2.97 11.76 -7.94
CA THR A 110 -2.70 11.16 -9.25
C THR A 110 -3.92 10.44 -9.80
N THR A 111 -4.26 10.72 -11.06
CA THR A 111 -5.33 10.06 -11.81
C THR A 111 -4.74 9.04 -12.79
N MET A 112 -5.16 7.78 -12.68
CA MET A 112 -4.70 6.65 -13.49
C MET A 112 -5.82 6.14 -14.41
N ASN A 113 -5.73 6.42 -15.71
CA ASN A 113 -6.72 6.04 -16.70
C ASN A 113 -6.39 4.68 -17.36
N ARG A 114 -7.09 3.64 -16.91
CA ARG A 114 -7.07 2.29 -17.49
C ARG A 114 -8.28 2.14 -18.42
N ASP A 115 -8.04 2.24 -19.72
CA ASP A 115 -9.09 2.32 -20.73
C ASP A 115 -9.52 0.96 -21.32
N LYS A 116 -8.85 -0.14 -20.92
CA LYS A 116 -9.17 -1.52 -21.33
C LYS A 116 -8.99 -2.52 -20.18
N ASP A 117 -9.80 -3.57 -20.17
CA ASP A 117 -9.62 -4.72 -19.27
C ASP A 117 -8.44 -5.59 -19.73
N ILE A 118 -7.73 -6.19 -18.77
CA ILE A 118 -6.59 -7.08 -19.02
C ILE A 118 -7.01 -8.31 -19.84
N SER A 119 -6.25 -8.62 -20.89
CA SER A 119 -6.36 -9.90 -21.59
C SER A 119 -5.72 -11.02 -20.74
N GLY A 120 -6.55 -11.86 -20.15
CA GLY A 120 -6.13 -13.03 -19.36
C GLY A 120 -6.67 -13.05 -17.94
N SER A 121 -6.20 -14.02 -17.15
CA SER A 121 -6.59 -14.23 -15.76
C SER A 121 -5.68 -13.53 -14.75
N ALA A 122 -4.40 -13.32 -15.10
CA ALA A 122 -3.46 -12.61 -14.25
C ALA A 122 -3.74 -11.10 -14.31
N LEU A 123 -3.92 -10.48 -13.16
CA LEU A 123 -4.29 -9.07 -13.06
C LEU A 123 -3.05 -8.17 -12.96
N PRO A 124 -3.06 -6.99 -13.59
CA PRO A 124 -2.04 -5.99 -13.39
C PRO A 124 -2.14 -5.34 -12.01
N PHE A 125 -1.03 -4.71 -11.61
CA PHE A 125 -0.96 -3.79 -10.47
C PHE A 125 -0.94 -2.35 -10.99
N ASP A 126 -1.91 -1.52 -10.60
CA ASP A 126 -1.81 -0.09 -10.91
C ASP A 126 -0.68 0.52 -10.10
N ILE A 127 -0.67 0.29 -8.78
CA ILE A 127 0.41 0.65 -7.86
C ILE A 127 0.93 -0.61 -7.17
N ASN A 128 2.17 -1.00 -7.47
CA ASN A 128 2.84 -2.12 -6.81
C ASN A 128 3.88 -1.62 -5.80
N ILE A 129 3.65 -1.92 -4.52
CA ILE A 129 4.52 -1.54 -3.40
C ILE A 129 5.37 -2.74 -3.00
N GLN A 130 6.68 -2.66 -3.20
CA GLN A 130 7.65 -3.63 -2.66
C GLN A 130 8.62 -3.00 -1.64
N GLY A 131 8.66 -1.67 -1.57
CA GLY A 131 9.40 -0.88 -0.58
C GLY A 131 8.67 -0.68 0.76
N SER A 132 9.23 0.18 1.62
CA SER A 132 8.67 0.56 2.93
C SER A 132 8.45 2.06 3.04
N GLN A 133 7.71 2.53 4.04
CA GLN A 133 7.44 3.96 4.26
C GLN A 133 6.87 4.62 2.99
N VAL A 134 6.00 3.90 2.29
CA VAL A 134 5.31 4.38 1.10
C VAL A 134 3.95 4.94 1.49
N LEU A 135 3.71 6.19 1.11
CA LEU A 135 2.41 6.86 1.23
C LEU A 135 1.78 6.98 -0.16
N VAL A 136 0.61 6.38 -0.33
CA VAL A 136 -0.28 6.60 -1.47
C VAL A 136 -1.48 7.39 -0.95
N GLN A 137 -1.70 8.61 -1.44
CA GLN A 137 -2.84 9.43 -0.98
C GLN A 137 -3.54 10.17 -2.11
N ASP A 138 -4.86 10.30 -2.04
CA ASP A 138 -5.64 11.09 -3.01
C ASP A 138 -5.40 10.67 -4.47
N CYS A 139 -5.20 9.37 -4.69
CA CYS A 139 -5.03 8.79 -6.01
C CYS A 139 -6.32 8.12 -6.46
N GLU A 140 -6.63 8.18 -7.76
CA GLU A 140 -7.81 7.52 -8.31
C GLU A 140 -7.51 6.74 -9.58
N GLN A 141 -8.14 5.57 -9.72
CA GLN A 141 -8.23 4.86 -10.98
C GLN A 141 -9.52 5.27 -11.70
N VAL A 142 -9.38 5.70 -12.94
CA VAL A 142 -10.46 6.11 -13.85
C VAL A 142 -10.39 5.33 -15.16
N GLY A 143 -11.40 5.47 -16.02
CA GLY A 143 -11.47 4.76 -17.29
C GLY A 143 -12.59 3.73 -17.27
N LEU A 144 -12.31 2.52 -17.76
CA LEU A 144 -13.30 1.47 -17.91
C LEU A 144 -13.67 0.84 -16.55
N PRO A 145 -14.93 0.95 -16.07
CA PRO A 145 -15.30 0.43 -14.75
C PRO A 145 -15.10 -1.08 -14.58
N SER A 146 -15.18 -1.86 -15.67
CA SER A 146 -14.97 -3.31 -15.65
C SER A 146 -13.50 -3.75 -15.79
N ALA A 147 -12.55 -2.81 -15.90
CA ALA A 147 -11.14 -3.16 -16.10
C ALA A 147 -10.52 -3.71 -14.82
N ARG A 148 -10.30 -5.02 -14.76
CA ARG A 148 -9.83 -5.73 -13.57
C ARG A 148 -8.37 -5.39 -13.27
N CYS A 149 -8.09 -5.04 -12.02
CA CYS A 149 -6.74 -4.84 -11.52
C CYS A 149 -6.68 -4.98 -10.00
N PHE A 150 -5.45 -5.10 -9.50
CA PHE A 150 -5.16 -4.67 -8.14
C PHE A 150 -4.77 -3.19 -8.21
N SER A 151 -5.64 -2.29 -7.74
CA SER A 151 -5.40 -0.85 -7.85
C SER A 151 -4.26 -0.41 -6.93
N VAL A 152 -4.14 -1.06 -5.77
CA VAL A 152 -2.92 -1.02 -4.94
C VAL A 152 -2.64 -2.43 -4.41
N ALA A 153 -1.40 -2.87 -4.49
CA ALA A 153 -0.96 -4.14 -3.91
C ALA A 153 0.42 -4.02 -3.29
N THR A 154 0.69 -4.85 -2.30
CA THR A 154 2.05 -5.12 -1.82
C THR A 154 2.60 -6.42 -2.42
N GLY A 155 3.91 -6.49 -2.60
CA GLY A 155 4.62 -7.68 -3.04
C GLY A 155 4.84 -8.73 -1.95
N SER A 156 5.69 -9.71 -2.28
CA SER A 156 6.18 -10.72 -1.34
C SER A 156 7.09 -10.10 -0.30
N LEU A 157 6.92 -10.44 0.98
CA LEU A 157 7.77 -9.99 2.09
C LEU A 157 7.95 -8.46 2.14
N THR A 158 6.95 -7.72 1.65
CA THR A 158 7.02 -6.26 1.59
C THR A 158 6.98 -5.67 3.00
N PRO A 159 8.03 -4.93 3.42
CA PRO A 159 8.09 -4.32 4.74
C PRO A 159 7.16 -3.12 4.87
N GLY A 160 6.54 -2.98 6.02
CA GLY A 160 5.86 -1.75 6.45
C GLY A 160 6.81 -0.80 7.19
N PRO A 161 6.29 0.34 7.69
CA PRO A 161 4.91 0.80 7.54
C PRO A 161 4.65 1.37 6.14
N ASN A 162 3.50 1.06 5.54
CA ASN A 162 2.99 1.68 4.30
C ASN A 162 1.55 2.17 4.53
N ALA A 163 1.10 3.15 3.76
CA ALA A 163 -0.24 3.72 3.92
C ALA A 163 -0.90 4.06 2.58
N VAL A 164 -2.20 3.77 2.48
CA VAL A 164 -3.08 4.08 1.34
C VAL A 164 -4.28 4.85 1.87
N LEU A 165 -4.35 6.14 1.58
CA LEU A 165 -5.37 7.05 2.09
C LEU A 165 -6.22 7.58 0.94
N ARG A 166 -7.55 7.60 1.08
CA ARG A 166 -8.45 8.28 0.12
C ARG A 166 -8.27 7.84 -1.33
N HIS A 167 -7.87 6.58 -1.54
CA HIS A 167 -7.77 5.99 -2.87
C HIS A 167 -9.15 5.68 -3.44
N LYS A 168 -9.38 5.89 -4.74
CA LYS A 168 -10.69 5.69 -5.37
C LYS A 168 -10.58 4.87 -6.66
N THR A 169 -11.62 4.10 -6.96
CA THR A 169 -11.77 3.36 -8.22
C THR A 169 -13.19 3.52 -8.76
N LYS A 170 -13.44 3.06 -10.00
CA LYS A 170 -14.77 3.18 -10.62
C LYS A 170 -15.72 2.04 -10.25
N SER A 171 -15.22 0.90 -9.80
CA SER A 171 -16.04 -0.23 -9.34
C SER A 171 -15.26 -1.19 -8.42
N ASN A 172 -15.95 -2.23 -7.96
CA ASN A 172 -15.35 -3.34 -7.20
C ASN A 172 -14.49 -4.29 -8.05
N SER A 173 -14.34 -4.05 -9.36
CA SER A 173 -13.41 -4.82 -10.21
C SER A 173 -11.94 -4.42 -9.98
N GLN A 174 -11.72 -3.26 -9.36
CA GLN A 174 -10.42 -2.76 -8.94
C GLN A 174 -10.34 -2.85 -7.42
N THR A 175 -9.25 -3.44 -6.90
CA THR A 175 -9.18 -3.83 -5.49
C THR A 175 -7.87 -3.41 -4.85
N ILE A 176 -7.91 -3.08 -3.56
CA ILE A 176 -6.70 -2.99 -2.72
C ILE A 176 -6.44 -4.36 -2.13
N TYR A 177 -5.32 -4.97 -2.49
CA TYR A 177 -5.07 -6.37 -2.17
C TYR A 177 -3.57 -6.65 -2.05
N PRO A 178 -3.01 -6.65 -0.82
CA PRO A 178 -1.73 -7.29 -0.54
C PRO A 178 -1.60 -8.63 -1.26
N HIS A 179 -0.58 -8.80 -2.09
CA HIS A 179 -0.67 -9.81 -3.14
C HIS A 179 -0.31 -11.20 -2.64
N GLN A 180 0.80 -11.36 -1.90
CA GLN A 180 1.29 -12.71 -1.57
C GLN A 180 2.37 -12.67 -0.49
N ARG A 181 2.57 -13.82 0.16
CA ARG A 181 3.78 -14.18 0.92
C ARG A 181 4.19 -13.11 1.93
N TRP A 182 3.28 -12.80 2.84
CA TRP A 182 3.57 -12.13 4.10
C TRP A 182 4.12 -10.71 3.95
N ALA A 183 3.35 -9.79 3.35
CA ALA A 183 3.60 -8.37 3.55
C ALA A 183 3.35 -7.97 5.01
N GLN A 184 3.86 -6.83 5.44
CA GLN A 184 3.70 -6.36 6.83
C GLN A 184 3.30 -4.88 6.85
N GLY A 185 2.46 -4.49 7.82
CA GLY A 185 2.22 -3.09 8.16
C GLY A 185 1.68 -2.22 7.04
N LEU A 186 0.42 -2.41 6.65
CA LEU A 186 -0.28 -1.58 5.67
C LEU A 186 -1.52 -0.95 6.31
N LEU A 187 -1.58 0.38 6.33
CA LEU A 187 -2.80 1.13 6.63
C LEU A 187 -3.57 1.39 5.33
N VAL A 188 -4.86 1.08 5.31
CA VAL A 188 -5.81 1.48 4.27
C VAL A 188 -6.95 2.25 4.94
N GLU A 189 -7.19 3.48 4.54
CA GLU A 189 -8.23 4.32 5.18
C GLU A 189 -8.99 5.24 4.23
N ASP A 190 -10.21 5.61 4.67
CA ASP A 190 -11.10 6.59 4.02
C ASP A 190 -11.31 6.31 2.52
N THR A 191 -11.63 5.05 2.20
CA THR A 191 -11.80 4.57 0.82
C THR A 191 -13.03 3.69 0.68
N SER A 192 -13.65 3.74 -0.50
CA SER A 192 -14.73 2.84 -0.91
C SER A 192 -14.26 1.65 -1.74
N VAL A 193 -12.95 1.53 -1.96
CA VAL A 193 -12.38 0.47 -2.80
C VAL A 193 -12.42 -0.85 -2.04
N ALA A 194 -12.90 -1.90 -2.71
CA ALA A 194 -12.94 -3.24 -2.11
C ALA A 194 -11.53 -3.66 -1.67
N THR A 195 -11.38 -3.98 -0.39
CA THR A 195 -10.09 -4.21 0.27
C THR A 195 -10.04 -5.60 0.89
N TYR A 196 -8.92 -6.29 0.71
CA TYR A 196 -8.74 -7.69 1.13
C TYR A 196 -7.45 -7.87 1.91
N PHE A 197 -7.55 -8.42 3.13
CA PHE A 197 -6.40 -8.90 3.91
C PHE A 197 -6.61 -10.38 4.21
N VAL A 198 -6.34 -11.27 3.25
CA VAL A 198 -6.77 -12.68 3.34
C VAL A 198 -5.64 -13.68 3.11
N ASN A 199 -5.87 -14.94 3.47
CA ASN A 199 -5.10 -16.06 2.96
C ASN A 199 -5.52 -16.40 1.54
N ARG A 200 -4.61 -16.22 0.59
CA ARG A 200 -4.84 -16.55 -0.83
C ARG A 200 -4.58 -18.02 -1.15
N ASN A 201 -4.35 -18.86 -0.14
CA ASN A 201 -4.12 -20.30 -0.24
C ASN A 201 -3.05 -20.61 -1.30
N THR A 202 -3.28 -21.62 -2.13
CA THR A 202 -2.37 -22.07 -3.19
C THR A 202 -2.54 -21.32 -4.52
N LYS A 203 -3.21 -20.15 -4.53
CA LYS A 203 -3.34 -19.35 -5.77
C LYS A 203 -1.96 -18.99 -6.34
N GLY A 204 -1.91 -18.87 -7.66
CA GLY A 204 -0.69 -18.50 -8.40
C GLY A 204 0.48 -19.43 -8.10
N SER A 205 1.61 -18.86 -7.70
CA SER A 205 2.85 -19.61 -7.41
C SER A 205 2.97 -20.05 -5.94
N GLY A 206 1.86 -20.19 -5.22
CA GLY A 206 1.85 -20.34 -3.76
C GLY A 206 1.85 -18.98 -3.07
N HIS A 207 0.69 -18.31 -3.07
CA HIS A 207 0.55 -16.98 -2.50
C HIS A 207 0.45 -16.97 -0.97
N GLY A 208 -0.30 -17.90 -0.37
CA GLY A 208 -0.47 -18.00 1.08
C GLY A 208 -1.07 -16.73 1.71
N TRP A 209 -0.69 -16.47 2.96
CA TRP A 209 -1.07 -15.25 3.69
C TRP A 209 -0.56 -14.00 2.98
N SER A 210 -1.47 -13.08 2.71
CA SER A 210 -1.14 -11.84 1.99
C SER A 210 -0.44 -10.81 2.87
N ILE A 211 -0.86 -10.66 4.14
CA ILE A 211 -0.35 -9.63 5.04
C ILE A 211 -0.51 -10.00 6.53
N ASN A 212 0.41 -9.50 7.35
CA ASN A 212 0.28 -9.31 8.80
C ASN A 212 0.30 -7.81 9.16
N GLY A 213 -0.34 -7.42 10.26
CA GLY A 213 -0.33 -6.03 10.73
C GLY A 213 -1.02 -5.05 9.77
N GLY A 214 -1.94 -5.55 8.93
CA GLY A 214 -2.80 -4.73 8.09
C GLY A 214 -3.88 -4.05 8.95
N VAL A 215 -4.15 -2.78 8.67
CA VAL A 215 -5.19 -1.99 9.34
C VAL A 215 -6.09 -1.37 8.29
N GLY A 216 -7.36 -1.76 8.27
CA GLY A 216 -8.40 -0.98 7.61
C GLY A 216 -9.05 -0.05 8.62
N TRP A 217 -9.17 1.23 8.25
CA TRP A 217 -9.71 2.27 9.12
C TRP A 217 -10.76 3.09 8.36
N ASN A 218 -12.00 3.13 8.84
CA ASN A 218 -13.08 3.91 8.21
C ASN A 218 -13.25 3.63 6.70
N ILE A 219 -13.15 2.36 6.29
CA ILE A 219 -13.40 1.94 4.89
C ILE A 219 -14.91 1.78 4.71
N ASP A 220 -15.52 2.49 3.76
CA ASP A 220 -16.97 2.43 3.47
C ASP A 220 -17.31 1.46 2.30
N GLY A 221 -16.29 0.81 1.74
CA GLY A 221 -16.39 -0.25 0.73
C GLY A 221 -16.47 -1.67 1.31
N TYR A 222 -16.41 -2.67 0.41
CA TYR A 222 -16.33 -4.08 0.80
C TYR A 222 -15.00 -4.40 1.49
N CYS A 223 -15.06 -5.08 2.65
CA CYS A 223 -13.88 -5.56 3.37
C CYS A 223 -13.96 -7.06 3.62
N GLU A 224 -12.88 -7.78 3.31
CA GLU A 224 -12.72 -9.19 3.70
C GLU A 224 -11.33 -9.39 4.31
N PHE A 225 -11.27 -9.43 5.65
CA PHE A 225 -10.04 -9.42 6.42
C PHE A 225 -9.97 -10.65 7.33
N GLU A 226 -8.82 -11.32 7.28
CA GLU A 226 -8.47 -12.50 8.05
C GLU A 226 -7.14 -12.25 8.76
N SER A 227 -6.96 -12.81 9.95
CA SER A 227 -5.68 -12.75 10.67
C SER A 227 -4.86 -14.02 10.45
N PRO A 228 -3.55 -13.91 10.13
CA PRO A 228 -2.68 -15.09 10.06
C PRO A 228 -2.46 -15.69 11.47
N PRO A 229 -2.04 -16.96 11.59
CA PRO A 229 -1.94 -17.65 12.88
C PRO A 229 -1.07 -16.95 13.94
N THR A 230 0.00 -16.27 13.51
CA THR A 230 0.97 -15.61 14.40
C THR A 230 0.84 -14.08 14.38
N GLY A 231 -0.26 -13.55 13.82
CA GLY A 231 -0.38 -12.13 13.55
C GLY A 231 -1.82 -11.63 13.63
N ILE A 232 -1.99 -10.33 13.49
CA ILE A 232 -3.30 -9.68 13.63
C ILE A 232 -3.47 -8.66 12.52
N ASN A 233 -4.57 -8.77 11.78
CA ASN A 233 -5.10 -7.73 10.93
C ASN A 233 -6.31 -7.08 11.63
N TRP A 234 -6.51 -5.79 11.39
CA TRP A 234 -7.51 -4.97 12.07
C TRP A 234 -8.48 -4.37 11.07
N CYS A 235 -9.77 -4.38 11.42
CA CYS A 235 -10.86 -3.78 10.67
C CYS A 235 -11.62 -2.86 11.64
N ILE A 236 -11.34 -1.56 11.61
CA ILE A 236 -11.83 -0.61 12.60
C ILE A 236 -12.70 0.44 11.91
N GLY A 237 -13.95 0.56 12.33
CA GLY A 237 -14.89 1.52 11.76
C GLY A 237 -15.24 1.28 10.28
N CYS A 238 -15.05 0.05 9.80
CA CYS A 238 -15.27 -0.30 8.40
C CYS A 238 -16.68 -0.85 8.15
N GLY A 239 -17.18 -0.67 6.94
CA GLY A 239 -18.46 -1.17 6.46
C GLY A 239 -19.57 -0.12 6.46
N GLY A 240 -20.82 -0.59 6.53
CA GLY A 240 -22.02 0.23 6.37
C GLY A 240 -22.62 0.12 4.97
N ASN A 241 -23.84 0.64 4.77
CA ASN A 241 -24.54 0.61 3.47
C ASN A 241 -24.63 -0.79 2.80
N GLY A 242 -24.68 -1.86 3.60
CA GLY A 242 -24.74 -3.25 3.11
C GLY A 242 -23.37 -3.90 2.84
N ASN A 243 -22.27 -3.23 3.19
CA ASN A 243 -20.90 -3.76 3.10
C ASN A 243 -20.39 -4.24 4.46
N ASP A 244 -21.12 -5.11 5.16
CA ASP A 244 -20.66 -5.66 6.43
C ASP A 244 -19.30 -6.38 6.24
N PRO A 245 -18.26 -6.04 7.02
CA PRO A 245 -16.95 -6.65 6.88
C PRO A 245 -17.00 -8.17 7.13
N LYS A 246 -16.19 -8.93 6.40
CA LYS A 246 -16.13 -10.40 6.48
C LYS A 246 -14.76 -10.90 6.88
N GLY A 247 -14.72 -12.14 7.41
CA GLY A 247 -13.50 -12.86 7.74
C GLY A 247 -13.34 -13.05 9.25
N ASN A 248 -12.10 -13.20 9.72
CA ASN A 248 -11.77 -13.49 11.12
C ASN A 248 -10.64 -12.60 11.67
N ALA A 249 -10.39 -11.46 11.04
CA ALA A 249 -9.56 -10.39 11.61
C ALA A 249 -10.14 -9.82 12.92
N THR A 250 -9.45 -8.89 13.54
CA THR A 250 -9.99 -8.13 14.67
C THR A 250 -10.91 -7.02 14.16
N PHE A 251 -12.22 -7.20 14.34
CA PHE A 251 -13.25 -6.22 13.95
C PHE A 251 -13.67 -5.37 15.15
N LEU A 252 -13.64 -4.04 15.00
CA LEU A 252 -14.06 -3.08 16.01
C LEU A 252 -14.97 -2.03 15.36
N GLU A 253 -16.11 -1.73 15.99
CA GLU A 253 -17.07 -0.72 15.51
C GLU A 253 -17.52 -0.92 14.05
N SER A 254 -17.76 -2.17 13.63
CA SER A 254 -18.19 -2.48 12.27
C SER A 254 -19.51 -1.79 11.89
N GLY A 255 -19.60 -1.33 10.65
CA GLY A 255 -20.81 -0.71 10.11
C GLY A 255 -20.96 0.78 10.37
N MET A 256 -20.02 1.40 11.11
CA MET A 256 -20.01 2.82 11.39
C MET A 256 -18.60 3.39 11.38
N GLN A 257 -18.45 4.65 10.97
CA GLN A 257 -17.16 5.35 11.05
C GLN A 257 -16.84 5.72 12.50
N VAL A 258 -15.55 5.70 12.85
CA VAL A 258 -15.01 6.05 14.17
C VAL A 258 -14.14 7.31 14.14
N GLU A 259 -13.95 7.93 15.29
CA GLU A 259 -12.96 9.00 15.49
C GLU A 259 -11.62 8.44 16.00
N PRO A 260 -10.47 9.02 15.60
CA PRO A 260 -10.33 10.10 14.63
C PRO A 260 -10.73 9.68 13.20
N ARG A 261 -11.26 10.61 12.41
CA ARG A 261 -11.59 10.35 11.00
C ARG A 261 -10.44 9.69 10.22
N SER A 262 -9.21 10.18 10.42
CA SER A 262 -7.99 9.61 9.83
C SER A 262 -7.02 9.21 10.94
N LEU A 263 -6.67 7.92 10.98
CA LEU A 263 -5.66 7.40 11.90
C LEU A 263 -4.29 7.94 11.51
N PHE A 264 -3.98 7.97 10.21
CA PHE A 264 -2.72 8.49 9.70
C PHE A 264 -2.49 9.94 10.15
N GLN A 265 -3.47 10.81 9.92
CA GLN A 265 -3.39 12.22 10.28
C GLN A 265 -3.25 12.39 11.79
N LYS A 266 -4.03 11.65 12.59
CA LYS A 266 -3.91 11.72 14.04
C LYS A 266 -2.52 11.31 14.54
N GLN A 267 -1.93 10.28 13.93
CA GLN A 267 -0.56 9.86 14.25
C GLN A 267 0.47 10.94 13.86
N LEU A 268 0.26 11.65 12.74
CA LEU A 268 1.13 12.75 12.31
C LEU A 268 1.06 13.94 13.29
N GLU A 269 -0.14 14.32 13.70
CA GLU A 269 -0.39 15.37 14.70
C GLU A 269 0.26 15.05 16.04
N ASN A 270 0.09 13.81 16.53
CA ASN A 270 0.68 13.36 17.79
C ASN A 270 2.22 13.37 17.77
N ARG A 271 2.85 13.33 16.58
CA ARG A 271 4.31 13.49 16.42
C ARG A 271 4.75 14.96 16.36
N GLY A 272 3.81 15.91 16.40
CA GLY A 272 4.08 17.35 16.34
C GLY A 272 4.45 17.86 14.95
N VAL A 273 4.20 17.08 13.89
CA VAL A 273 4.59 17.42 12.50
C VAL A 273 3.49 18.20 11.77
N TYR A 274 2.26 18.22 12.28
CA TYR A 274 1.15 19.01 11.75
C TYR A 274 0.42 19.74 12.90
N ARG A 275 0.26 21.06 12.77
CA ARG A 275 -0.69 21.86 13.56
C ARG A 275 -1.78 22.32 12.59
N TYR A 276 -3.03 22.11 12.97
CA TYR A 276 -4.16 22.67 12.23
C TYR A 276 -4.13 24.19 12.41
N ASP A 277 -3.93 24.95 11.33
CA ASP A 277 -4.07 26.42 11.33
C ASP A 277 -5.56 26.80 11.40
N GLY A 278 -6.23 26.47 12.50
CA GLY A 278 -7.67 26.62 12.66
C GLY A 278 -8.14 27.11 14.02
N GLU A 279 -7.24 27.43 14.95
CA GLU A 279 -7.60 28.16 16.16
C GLU A 279 -7.00 29.56 16.09
N GLU A 280 -7.74 30.49 15.46
CA GLU A 280 -7.59 31.90 15.76
C GLU A 280 -8.08 32.15 17.18
N SER A 281 -7.22 32.77 17.99
CA SER A 281 -7.50 33.33 19.31
C SER A 281 -8.54 34.45 19.27
#